data_AF-A0A0C3NFQ9-F1
#
_entry.id   AF-A0A0C3NFQ9-F1
#
_cell.length_a   1.000
_cell.length_b   1.000
_cell.length_c   1.000
_cell.angle_alpha   90.00
_cell.angle_beta   90.00
_cell.angle_gamma   90.00
#
_symmetry.space_group_name_H-M   'P 1'
#
loop_
_entity.id
_entity.type
_entity.pdbx_description
1 polymer ?
#
loop_
_entity_poly.entity_id
_entity_poly.type
_entity_poly.pdbx_seq_one_letter_code
_entity_poly.pdbx_strand_id
1 'polypeptide(L)'
;MPYDQDLLPDLTWVTSVEQEFGQQNLKYMAPDHEPWHPFALEGDYIFATVAMEAGLSSTQVDSLLKLIHCIWQGTASVTLHNDAGLRTALDRAAAQLTPFSKFEIAAPYKGSDVTFPIHICPLWDWALDLLQNPSLALHFVWHAEQVFKLDGEMYGCFYTKPWMGDHWWDIQVPKLVSEERKTGYVNFKHVVWHEAFYKLLEKVAELSKVGYLHECYDNIRQWLFPVILILSADYEELCVMTLIQGMKCKFPCPFCLVPLEELWDLLKMYEMRTTKQHQEALALYEQKKSAGEKKLKALGLHPVKVGLQHALQIYVYD
;
A
#
# COMPACT_ATOMS: atom_id res chain seq x y z
N MET A 1 71.92 55.73 10.85
CA MET A 1 70.63 56.46 10.87
C MET A 1 70.60 57.29 9.61
N PRO A 2 69.69 56.99 8.67
CA PRO A 2 68.33 57.51 8.80
C PRO A 2 67.24 56.49 8.47
N TYR A 3 66.09 56.67 9.10
CA TYR A 3 64.79 56.25 8.60
C TYR A 3 64.33 57.34 7.62
N ASP A 4 63.85 56.97 6.44
CA ASP A 4 63.02 57.85 5.65
C ASP A 4 61.76 57.10 5.21
N GLN A 5 60.64 57.75 5.43
CA GLN A 5 59.27 57.27 5.28
C GLN A 5 58.69 57.93 4.03
N ASP A 6 57.80 57.19 3.37
CA ASP A 6 56.78 57.64 2.43
C ASP A 6 57.16 57.79 0.95
N LEU A 7 56.63 56.85 0.15
CA LEU A 7 55.77 57.11 -1.03
C LEU A 7 55.19 55.78 -1.55
N LEU A 8 53.88 55.58 -1.32
CA LEU A 8 53.00 54.63 -2.06
C LEU A 8 52.63 55.28 -3.42
N PRO A 9 52.30 54.54 -4.51
CA PRO A 9 51.24 53.51 -4.61
C PRO A 9 51.69 52.29 -5.46
N ASP A 10 50.96 51.21 -5.76
CA ASP A 10 49.54 50.97 -5.94
C ASP A 10 49.31 49.44 -5.86
N LEU A 11 48.13 49.04 -5.41
CA LEU A 11 47.76 47.64 -5.14
C LEU A 11 47.32 46.92 -6.42
N THR A 12 48.16 46.04 -6.94
CA THR A 12 47.72 44.89 -7.75
C THR A 12 48.32 43.62 -7.14
N TRP A 13 47.49 42.80 -6.49
CA TRP A 13 47.89 41.48 -6.03
C TRP A 13 48.14 40.59 -7.24
N VAL A 14 49.41 40.37 -7.54
CA VAL A 14 49.90 39.33 -8.44
C VAL A 14 49.55 37.98 -7.82
N THR A 15 48.58 37.26 -8.40
CA THR A 15 48.39 35.84 -8.14
C THR A 15 49.51 35.07 -8.83
N SER A 16 50.57 34.79 -8.10
CA SER A 16 51.63 33.88 -8.51
C SER A 16 51.26 32.45 -8.10
N VAL A 17 50.75 31.64 -9.03
CA VAL A 17 51.05 30.19 -9.13
C VAL A 17 50.81 29.77 -10.59
N GLU A 18 51.72 30.13 -11.49
CA GLU A 18 51.89 29.37 -12.74
C GLU A 18 52.93 28.29 -12.45
N GLN A 19 52.46 27.06 -12.34
CA GLN A 19 53.30 25.89 -12.25
C GLN A 19 53.84 25.62 -13.66
N GLU A 20 55.07 26.06 -13.93
CA GLU A 20 55.81 25.75 -15.15
C GLU A 20 56.05 24.23 -15.27
N PHE A 21 55.09 23.50 -15.85
CA PHE A 21 55.36 22.17 -16.39
C PHE A 21 55.89 22.34 -17.82
N GLY A 22 57.14 21.90 -18.00
CA GLY A 22 57.96 22.21 -19.16
C GLY A 22 57.31 21.97 -20.51
N GLN A 23 57.25 23.02 -21.32
CA GLN A 23 57.13 22.91 -22.78
C GLN A 23 58.43 22.30 -23.34
N GLN A 24 58.50 20.98 -23.40
CA GLN A 24 59.44 20.32 -24.29
C GLN A 24 58.97 20.55 -25.74
N ASN A 25 59.91 20.89 -26.62
CA ASN A 25 59.66 21.12 -28.05
C ASN A 25 58.99 19.89 -28.70
N LEU A 26 57.67 19.93 -28.89
CA LEU A 26 56.81 18.89 -29.51
C LEU A 26 57.17 18.51 -30.96
N LYS A 27 58.19 19.11 -31.58
CA LYS A 27 58.57 18.87 -32.98
C LYS A 27 59.49 17.66 -33.22
N TYR A 28 60.03 17.01 -32.19
CA TYR A 28 61.05 15.95 -32.34
C TYR A 28 60.92 14.73 -31.42
N MET A 29 59.74 14.41 -30.89
CA MET A 29 59.54 13.11 -30.23
C MET A 29 59.29 12.01 -31.26
N ALA A 30 60.04 10.90 -31.17
CA ALA A 30 59.72 9.69 -31.92
C ALA A 30 58.29 9.25 -31.56
N PRO A 31 57.49 8.71 -32.51
CA PRO A 31 56.14 8.24 -32.20
C PRO A 31 56.21 7.23 -31.05
N ASP A 32 55.51 7.51 -29.96
CA ASP A 32 55.33 6.53 -28.90
C ASP A 32 54.43 5.43 -29.45
N HIS A 33 54.97 4.21 -29.51
CA HIS A 33 54.27 3.07 -30.06
C HIS A 33 53.30 2.43 -29.05
N GLU A 34 53.40 2.78 -27.76
CA GLU A 34 52.58 2.22 -26.68
C GLU A 34 52.14 3.31 -25.68
N PRO A 35 51.40 4.35 -26.13
CA PRO A 35 51.00 5.49 -25.28
C PRO A 35 50.10 5.13 -24.10
N TRP A 36 49.62 3.88 -24.04
CA TRP A 36 48.77 3.36 -22.97
C TRP A 36 49.55 2.82 -21.76
N HIS A 37 50.88 2.73 -21.78
CA HIS A 37 51.65 2.34 -20.58
C HIS A 37 51.44 3.40 -19.47
N PRO A 38 51.21 3.03 -18.19
CA PRO A 38 51.48 1.75 -17.51
C PRO A 38 50.35 0.71 -17.57
N PHE A 39 49.30 0.92 -18.34
CA PHE A 39 48.23 -0.07 -18.47
C PHE A 39 48.70 -1.26 -19.30
N ALA A 40 48.25 -2.46 -18.94
CA ALA A 40 48.65 -3.70 -19.60
C ALA A 40 48.10 -3.80 -21.03
N LEU A 41 46.93 -3.20 -21.29
CA LEU A 41 46.28 -3.17 -22.59
C LEU A 41 45.76 -1.76 -22.90
N GLU A 42 45.75 -1.40 -24.19
CA GLU A 42 45.16 -0.14 -24.67
C GLU A 42 43.69 0.02 -24.24
N GLY A 43 42.93 -1.09 -24.22
CA GLY A 43 41.55 -1.10 -23.76
C GLY A 43 41.38 -0.70 -22.29
N ASP A 44 42.33 -1.07 -21.42
CA ASP A 44 42.30 -0.69 -20.00
C ASP A 44 42.54 0.81 -19.83
N TYR A 45 43.46 1.37 -20.63
CA TYR A 45 43.74 2.81 -20.66
C TYR A 45 42.53 3.61 -21.17
N ILE A 46 41.91 3.18 -22.27
CA ILE A 46 40.70 3.84 -22.83
C ILE A 46 39.57 3.78 -21.81
N PHE A 47 39.31 2.63 -21.20
CA PHE A 47 38.27 2.48 -20.19
C PHE A 47 38.54 3.37 -18.97
N ALA A 48 39.76 3.39 -18.44
CA ALA A 48 40.14 4.22 -17.31
C ALA A 48 39.97 5.72 -17.61
N THR A 49 40.33 6.15 -18.82
CA THR A 49 40.18 7.55 -19.25
C THR A 49 38.71 7.96 -19.23
N VAL A 50 37.84 7.17 -19.88
CA VAL A 50 36.40 7.44 -19.91
C VAL A 50 35.80 7.45 -18.49
N ALA A 51 36.19 6.51 -17.64
CA ALA A 51 35.70 6.43 -16.27
C ALA A 51 36.08 7.65 -15.43
N MET A 52 37.32 8.14 -15.58
CA MET A 52 37.81 9.31 -14.86
C MET A 52 37.19 10.61 -15.37
N GLU A 53 37.10 10.79 -16.69
CA GLU A 53 36.48 11.97 -17.31
C GLU A 53 35.00 12.09 -16.95
N ALA A 54 34.28 10.96 -16.91
CA ALA A 54 32.88 10.91 -16.51
C ALA A 54 32.68 10.94 -14.97
N GLY A 55 33.76 10.89 -14.18
CA GLY A 55 33.70 10.92 -12.71
C GLY A 55 32.95 9.73 -12.11
N LEU A 56 33.09 8.53 -12.68
CA LEU A 56 32.34 7.35 -12.26
C LEU A 56 32.74 6.91 -10.84
N SER A 57 31.75 6.48 -10.04
CA SER A 57 32.00 5.85 -8.75
C SER A 57 32.59 4.44 -8.90
N SER A 58 33.22 3.93 -7.85
CA SER A 58 33.71 2.54 -7.82
C SER A 58 32.61 1.52 -8.15
N THR A 59 31.39 1.73 -7.64
CA THR A 59 30.24 0.87 -7.93
C THR A 59 29.81 0.91 -9.40
N GLN A 60 29.90 2.07 -10.06
CA GLN A 60 29.60 2.21 -11.48
C GLN A 60 30.68 1.55 -12.35
N VAL A 61 31.96 1.74 -12.00
CA VAL A 61 33.10 1.08 -12.65
C VAL A 61 32.95 -0.45 -12.60
N ASP A 62 32.69 -1.01 -11.41
CA ASP A 62 32.49 -2.45 -11.24
C ASP A 62 31.30 -2.97 -12.06
N SER A 63 30.22 -2.20 -12.14
CA SER A 63 29.02 -2.58 -12.89
C SER A 63 29.26 -2.60 -14.40
N LEU A 64 30.02 -1.63 -14.92
CA LEU A 64 30.40 -1.59 -16.34
C LEU A 64 31.36 -2.72 -16.72
N LEU A 65 32.38 -2.98 -15.90
CA LEU A 65 33.31 -4.09 -16.14
C LEU A 65 32.58 -5.45 -16.14
N LYS A 66 31.63 -5.64 -15.22
CA LYS A 66 30.76 -6.83 -15.21
C LYS A 66 29.96 -6.97 -16.51
N LEU A 67 29.35 -5.88 -16.99
CA LEU A 67 28.60 -5.91 -18.25
C LEU A 67 29.51 -6.27 -19.45
N ILE A 68 30.69 -5.66 -19.54
CA ILE A 68 31.69 -5.98 -20.59
C ILE A 68 32.05 -7.46 -20.54
N HIS A 69 32.28 -8.01 -19.34
CA HIS A 69 32.59 -9.43 -19.18
C HIS A 69 31.41 -10.33 -19.58
N CYS A 70 30.18 -10.00 -19.19
CA CYS A 70 28.98 -10.73 -19.61
C CYS A 70 28.79 -10.73 -21.13
N ILE A 71 29.04 -9.59 -21.80
CA ILE A 71 29.00 -9.49 -23.26
C ILE A 71 30.06 -10.39 -23.90
N TRP A 72 31.29 -10.35 -23.38
CA TRP A 72 32.38 -11.22 -23.86
C TRP A 72 32.06 -12.70 -23.68
N GLN A 73 31.39 -13.08 -22.59
CA GLN A 73 30.92 -14.43 -22.33
C GLN A 73 29.67 -14.83 -23.15
N GLY A 74 29.04 -13.90 -23.89
CA GLY A 74 27.82 -14.13 -24.65
C GLY A 74 26.54 -14.25 -23.81
N THR A 75 26.58 -13.84 -22.53
CA THR A 75 25.42 -13.89 -21.61
C THR A 75 24.59 -12.61 -21.62
N ALA A 76 25.10 -11.54 -22.23
CA ALA A 76 24.40 -10.26 -22.43
C ALA A 76 24.73 -9.67 -23.81
N SER A 77 23.90 -8.74 -24.28
CA SER A 77 24.18 -7.94 -25.49
C SER A 77 23.69 -6.51 -25.31
N VAL A 78 24.41 -5.56 -25.91
CA VAL A 78 24.03 -4.14 -25.95
C VAL A 78 23.84 -3.76 -27.42
N THR A 79 22.63 -3.34 -27.77
CA THR A 79 22.24 -2.98 -29.15
C THR A 79 22.47 -1.51 -29.48
N LEU A 80 22.92 -0.72 -28.49
CA LEU A 80 23.20 0.71 -28.65
C LEU A 80 24.60 0.90 -29.24
N HIS A 81 24.70 1.62 -30.36
CA HIS A 81 25.96 1.83 -31.08
C HIS A 81 26.53 3.25 -30.92
N ASN A 82 25.71 4.22 -30.49
CA ASN A 82 26.12 5.62 -30.34
C ASN A 82 25.15 6.37 -29.41
N ASP A 83 25.53 7.59 -29.05
CA ASP A 83 24.74 8.49 -28.19
C ASP A 83 23.37 8.83 -28.81
N ALA A 84 23.26 9.03 -30.12
CA ALA A 84 21.98 9.29 -30.78
C ALA A 84 20.99 8.12 -30.60
N GLY A 85 21.48 6.88 -30.70
CA GLY A 85 20.71 5.67 -30.44
C GLY A 85 20.30 5.54 -28.98
N LEU A 86 21.20 5.87 -28.04
CA LEU A 86 20.89 5.94 -26.61
C LEU A 86 19.78 6.95 -26.33
N ARG A 87 19.92 8.20 -26.81
CA ARG A 87 18.91 9.25 -26.65
C ARG A 87 17.57 8.83 -27.23
N THR A 88 17.55 8.27 -28.43
CA THR A 88 16.31 7.76 -29.07
C THR A 88 15.67 6.61 -28.26
N ALA A 89 16.47 5.75 -27.62
CA ALA A 89 15.95 4.71 -26.74
C ALA A 89 15.38 5.30 -25.45
N LEU A 90 16.06 6.29 -24.85
CA LEU A 90 15.59 7.01 -23.67
C LEU A 90 14.32 7.81 -23.95
N ASP A 91 14.23 8.50 -25.09
CA ASP A 91 13.04 9.24 -25.51
C ASP A 91 11.84 8.30 -25.72
N ARG A 92 12.06 7.12 -26.33
CA ARG A 92 11.03 6.10 -26.46
C ARG A 92 10.58 5.55 -25.11
N ALA A 93 11.49 5.37 -24.17
CA ALA A 93 11.16 4.94 -22.81
C ALA A 93 10.40 6.03 -22.05
N ALA A 94 10.82 7.29 -22.16
CA ALA A 94 10.16 8.44 -21.56
C ALA A 94 8.75 8.64 -22.14
N ALA A 95 8.54 8.36 -23.44
CA ALA A 95 7.24 8.42 -24.09
C ALA A 95 6.24 7.35 -23.61
N GLN A 96 6.69 6.32 -22.87
CA GLN A 96 5.79 5.36 -22.21
C GLN A 96 5.26 5.89 -20.87
N LEU A 97 5.80 7.01 -20.38
CA LEU A 97 5.37 7.67 -19.15
C LEU A 97 4.67 8.99 -19.50
N THR A 98 3.99 9.56 -18.53
CA THR A 98 3.31 10.85 -18.61
C THR A 98 4.31 11.94 -19.03
N PRO A 99 4.10 12.60 -20.18
CA PRO A 99 5.04 13.57 -20.71
C PRO A 99 4.98 14.89 -19.96
N PHE A 100 6.11 15.58 -19.90
CA PHE A 100 6.14 16.99 -19.50
C PHE A 100 5.56 17.86 -20.60
N SER A 101 4.59 18.70 -20.23
CA SER A 101 4.00 19.70 -21.10
C SER A 101 4.61 21.07 -20.82
N LYS A 102 4.94 21.82 -21.88
CA LYS A 102 5.34 23.22 -21.74
C LYS A 102 4.09 24.07 -21.57
N PHE A 103 4.08 24.88 -20.52
CA PHE A 103 3.03 25.83 -20.19
C PHE A 103 3.65 27.20 -19.99
N GLU A 104 3.06 28.23 -20.57
CA GLU A 104 3.55 29.60 -20.43
C GLU A 104 2.71 30.35 -19.41
N ILE A 105 3.36 30.87 -18.37
CA ILE A 105 2.71 31.75 -17.39
C ILE A 105 3.11 33.19 -17.71
N ALA A 106 2.14 34.00 -18.09
CA ALA A 106 2.29 35.45 -18.17
C ALA A 106 1.90 36.08 -16.83
N ALA A 107 2.79 36.88 -16.26
CA ALA A 107 2.50 37.68 -15.07
C ALA A 107 2.90 39.13 -15.29
N PRO A 108 2.07 40.11 -14.89
CA PRO A 108 2.39 41.52 -15.03
C PRO A 108 3.55 41.89 -14.09
N TYR A 109 4.61 42.46 -14.64
CA TYR A 109 5.74 42.98 -13.88
C TYR A 109 6.21 44.32 -14.45
N LYS A 110 6.21 45.37 -13.61
CA LYS A 110 6.61 46.74 -13.99
C LYS A 110 5.91 47.28 -15.26
N GLY A 111 4.63 46.97 -15.43
CA GLY A 111 3.82 47.51 -16.53
C GLY A 111 3.93 46.75 -17.86
N SER A 112 4.60 45.60 -17.88
CA SER A 112 4.63 44.66 -19.01
C SER A 112 4.33 43.24 -18.54
N ASP A 113 3.58 42.48 -19.32
CA ASP A 113 3.42 41.05 -19.06
C ASP A 113 4.72 40.32 -19.41
N VAL A 114 5.28 39.61 -18.43
CA VAL A 114 6.48 38.79 -18.61
C VAL A 114 6.05 37.33 -18.62
N THR A 115 6.40 36.63 -19.70
CA THR A 115 6.07 35.22 -19.89
C THR A 115 7.22 34.33 -19.44
N PHE A 116 6.92 33.34 -18.60
CA PHE A 116 7.86 32.32 -18.15
C PHE A 116 7.42 30.95 -18.67
N PRO A 117 8.29 30.24 -19.42
CA PRO A 117 8.02 28.86 -19.81
C PRO A 117 8.25 27.94 -18.60
N ILE A 118 7.23 27.16 -18.24
CA ILE A 118 7.26 26.17 -17.17
C ILE A 118 6.98 24.81 -17.79
N HIS A 119 7.71 23.80 -17.33
CA HIS A 119 7.42 22.41 -17.68
C HIS A 119 6.58 21.80 -16.56
N ILE A 120 5.38 21.32 -16.89
CA ILE A 120 4.46 20.70 -15.95
C ILE A 120 4.29 19.23 -16.31
N CYS A 121 4.23 18.38 -15.28
CA CYS A 121 3.82 16.99 -15.41
C CYS A 121 2.54 16.81 -14.59
N PRO A 122 1.41 16.41 -15.17
CA PRO A 122 0.18 16.14 -14.44
C PRO A 122 0.44 15.09 -13.34
N LEU A 123 0.33 15.51 -12.08
CA LEU A 123 0.70 14.67 -10.93
C LEU A 123 -0.12 13.38 -10.87
N TRP A 124 -1.39 13.42 -11.28
CA TRP A 124 -2.28 12.28 -11.26
C TRP A 124 -1.92 11.23 -12.31
N ASP A 125 -1.71 11.65 -13.55
CA ASP A 125 -1.33 10.74 -14.64
C ASP A 125 0.04 10.11 -14.35
N TRP A 126 0.99 10.90 -13.85
CA TRP A 126 2.28 10.40 -13.39
C TRP A 126 2.16 9.37 -12.27
N ALA A 127 1.26 9.59 -11.30
CA ALA A 127 1.00 8.63 -10.24
C ALA A 127 0.44 7.31 -10.80
N LEU A 128 -0.45 7.36 -11.80
CA LEU A 128 -0.98 6.17 -12.46
C LEU A 128 0.10 5.36 -13.18
N ASP A 129 1.08 6.01 -13.81
CA ASP A 129 2.22 5.31 -14.42
C ASP A 129 3.04 4.54 -13.38
N LEU A 130 3.27 5.14 -12.19
CA LEU A 130 3.99 4.49 -11.10
C LEU A 130 3.25 3.24 -10.63
N LEU A 131 1.91 3.28 -10.55
CA LEU A 131 1.10 2.14 -10.15
C LEU A 131 1.16 0.97 -11.14
N GLN A 132 1.43 1.25 -12.42
CA GLN A 132 1.60 0.23 -13.45
C GLN A 132 2.96 -0.45 -13.41
N ASN A 133 3.93 0.06 -12.63
CA ASN A 133 5.26 -0.50 -12.54
C ASN A 133 5.31 -1.69 -11.56
N PRO A 134 5.53 -2.94 -12.03
CA PRO A 134 5.52 -4.11 -11.16
C PRO A 134 6.64 -4.10 -10.11
N SER A 135 7.77 -3.46 -10.39
CA SER A 135 8.89 -3.35 -9.45
C SER A 135 8.59 -2.40 -8.29
N LEU A 136 7.71 -1.41 -8.49
CA LEU A 136 7.28 -0.50 -7.43
C LEU A 136 6.07 -1.03 -6.66
N ALA A 137 5.32 -1.98 -7.23
CA ALA A 137 4.11 -2.54 -6.63
C ALA A 137 4.30 -3.03 -5.19
N LEU A 138 5.44 -3.67 -4.91
CA LEU A 138 5.80 -4.21 -3.58
C LEU A 138 6.13 -3.13 -2.55
N HIS A 139 6.31 -1.89 -2.97
CA HIS A 139 6.70 -0.77 -2.11
C HIS A 139 5.54 0.19 -1.84
N PHE A 140 4.40 0.02 -2.48
CA PHE A 140 3.22 0.84 -2.22
C PHE A 140 2.55 0.45 -0.90
N VAL A 141 2.30 1.46 -0.07
CA VAL A 141 1.46 1.32 1.12
C VAL A 141 0.06 1.80 0.78
N TRP A 142 -0.87 0.85 0.67
CA TRP A 142 -2.24 1.10 0.19
C TRP A 142 -3.21 1.50 1.29
N HIS A 143 -2.87 1.20 2.54
CA HIS A 143 -3.77 1.37 3.68
C HIS A 143 -3.15 2.28 4.72
N ALA A 144 -3.99 3.11 5.34
CA ALA A 144 -3.67 3.84 6.54
C ALA A 144 -3.41 2.85 7.68
N GLU A 145 -2.42 3.15 8.52
CA GLU A 145 -2.05 2.33 9.66
C GLU A 145 -2.11 3.15 10.95
N GLN A 146 -2.84 2.70 11.96
CA GLN A 146 -2.74 3.30 13.29
C GLN A 146 -1.81 2.47 14.17
N VAL A 147 -0.69 3.07 14.54
CA VAL A 147 0.29 2.45 15.44
C VAL A 147 0.17 3.13 16.80
N PHE A 148 -0.15 2.34 17.82
CA PHE A 148 -0.24 2.79 19.20
C PHE A 148 0.95 2.27 19.99
N LYS A 149 1.55 3.13 20.81
CA LYS A 149 2.56 2.75 21.77
C LYS A 149 2.02 2.97 23.18
N LEU A 150 2.19 1.96 24.04
CA LEU A 150 1.86 2.05 25.46
C LEU A 150 3.03 2.72 26.19
N ASP A 151 2.81 3.96 26.65
CA ASP A 151 3.74 4.65 27.55
C ASP A 151 3.18 4.57 28.96
N GLY A 152 3.61 3.55 29.71
CA GLY A 152 3.28 3.32 31.12
C GLY A 152 1.81 2.94 31.38
N GLU A 153 0.89 3.88 31.14
CA GLU A 153 -0.55 3.73 31.40
C GLU A 153 -1.44 4.19 30.24
N MET A 154 -0.91 4.93 29.25
CA MET A 154 -1.69 5.45 28.13
C MET A 154 -1.18 4.96 26.78
N TYR A 155 -2.12 4.68 25.87
CA TYR A 155 -1.83 4.46 24.47
C TYR A 155 -1.76 5.80 23.73
N GLY A 156 -0.59 6.14 23.20
CA GLY A 156 -0.42 7.28 22.30
C GLY A 156 -0.29 6.82 20.85
N CYS A 157 -0.96 7.51 19.93
CA CYS A 157 -0.68 7.35 18.49
C CYS A 157 0.76 7.77 18.20
N PHE A 158 1.47 6.95 17.43
CA PHE A 158 2.87 7.16 17.08
C PHE A 158 3.01 7.35 15.57
N TYR A 159 3.51 8.53 15.17
CA TYR A 159 3.65 8.91 13.77
C TYR A 159 5.10 8.80 13.32
N THR A 160 5.41 7.86 12.44
CA THR A 160 6.73 7.77 11.79
C THR A 160 6.67 7.90 10.27
N LYS A 161 5.50 7.64 9.69
CA LYS A 161 5.29 7.61 8.24
C LYS A 161 4.01 8.36 7.88
N PRO A 162 3.91 8.94 6.68
CA PRO A 162 2.73 9.73 6.29
C PRO A 162 1.40 8.95 6.33
N TRP A 163 1.42 7.66 5.99
CA TRP A 163 0.24 6.78 6.04
C TRP A 163 -0.22 6.43 7.46
N MET A 164 0.56 6.81 8.49
CA MET A 164 0.16 6.66 9.89
C MET A 164 -0.64 7.85 10.42
N GLY A 165 -0.75 8.93 9.63
CA GLY A 165 -1.43 10.15 10.05
C GLY A 165 -2.95 9.99 10.12
N ASP A 166 -3.56 10.65 11.10
CA ASP A 166 -5.02 10.68 11.29
C ASP A 166 -5.77 11.11 10.02
N HIS A 167 -5.19 12.03 9.24
CA HIS A 167 -5.82 12.49 8.01
C HIS A 167 -5.96 11.39 6.96
N TRP A 168 -4.94 10.53 6.81
CA TRP A 168 -5.01 9.41 5.88
C TRP A 168 -6.03 8.37 6.34
N TRP A 169 -6.09 8.13 7.65
CA TRP A 169 -7.10 7.28 8.26
C TRP A 169 -8.53 7.81 8.03
N ASP A 170 -8.75 9.10 8.26
CA ASP A 170 -10.05 9.77 8.06
C ASP A 170 -10.51 9.72 6.59
N ILE A 171 -9.58 9.72 5.62
CA ILE A 171 -9.91 9.58 4.19
C ILE A 171 -10.35 8.15 3.86
N GLN A 172 -9.62 7.14 4.35
CA GLN A 172 -9.91 5.73 4.06
C GLN A 172 -11.12 5.20 4.84
N VAL A 173 -11.32 5.71 6.06
CA VAL A 173 -12.43 5.38 6.94
C VAL A 173 -13.29 6.63 7.07
N PRO A 174 -14.07 7.01 6.03
CA PRO A 174 -14.86 8.23 6.06
C PRO A 174 -15.77 8.23 7.28
N LYS A 175 -15.74 9.34 8.03
CA LYS A 175 -16.50 9.51 9.26
C LYS A 175 -18.01 9.36 9.04
N LEU A 176 -18.52 8.14 9.13
CA LEU A 176 -19.84 7.83 9.72
C LEU A 176 -19.78 7.90 11.27
N VAL A 177 -18.68 8.41 11.82
CA VAL A 177 -18.29 8.47 13.23
C VAL A 177 -19.24 9.29 14.11
N SER A 178 -20.10 10.16 13.56
CA SER A 178 -21.13 10.83 14.39
C SER A 178 -22.21 9.88 14.91
N GLU A 179 -22.29 8.66 14.37
CA GLU A 179 -23.29 7.66 14.73
C GLU A 179 -22.70 6.37 15.34
N GLU A 180 -21.38 6.20 15.38
CA GLU A 180 -20.72 4.92 15.72
C GLU A 180 -21.00 4.35 17.11
N ARG A 181 -21.53 5.18 18.02
CA ARG A 181 -21.97 4.75 19.36
C ARG A 181 -23.48 4.69 19.53
N LYS A 182 -24.24 5.06 18.50
CA LYS A 182 -25.70 5.02 18.52
C LYS A 182 -26.15 3.60 18.22
N THR A 183 -27.06 3.09 19.05
CA THR A 183 -27.69 1.77 18.85
C THR A 183 -28.29 1.63 17.44
N GLY A 184 -28.77 2.72 16.84
CA GLY A 184 -29.27 2.75 15.47
C GLY A 184 -28.23 2.35 14.42
N TYR A 185 -27.02 2.92 14.48
CA TYR A 185 -25.95 2.60 13.54
C TYR A 185 -25.39 1.19 13.73
N VAL A 186 -25.29 0.75 14.99
CA VAL A 186 -24.91 -0.64 15.29
C VAL A 186 -25.92 -1.59 14.65
N ASN A 187 -27.23 -1.37 14.85
CA ASN A 187 -28.26 -2.18 14.20
C ASN A 187 -28.17 -2.11 12.66
N PHE A 188 -27.90 -0.94 12.09
CA PHE A 188 -27.71 -0.77 10.64
C PHE A 188 -26.55 -1.62 10.11
N LYS A 189 -25.39 -1.62 10.77
CA LYS A 189 -24.25 -2.48 10.38
C LYS A 189 -24.62 -3.97 10.40
N HIS A 190 -25.37 -4.41 11.41
CA HIS A 190 -25.85 -5.79 11.48
C HIS A 190 -26.80 -6.11 10.33
N VAL A 191 -27.74 -5.20 9.99
CA VAL A 191 -28.62 -5.37 8.82
C VAL A 191 -27.81 -5.53 7.53
N VAL A 192 -26.86 -4.62 7.29
CA VAL A 192 -26.00 -4.67 6.09
C VAL A 192 -25.23 -5.98 6.02
N TRP A 193 -24.62 -6.42 7.13
CA TRP A 193 -23.89 -7.68 7.20
C TRP A 193 -24.80 -8.88 6.87
N HIS A 194 -25.97 -8.97 7.51
CA HIS A 194 -26.89 -10.10 7.30
C HIS A 194 -27.47 -10.14 5.89
N GLU A 195 -27.82 -8.99 5.31
CA GLU A 195 -28.31 -8.90 3.92
C GLU A 195 -27.22 -9.26 2.90
N ALA A 196 -26.00 -8.75 3.08
CA ALA A 196 -24.86 -9.07 2.22
C ALA A 196 -24.48 -10.55 2.31
N PHE A 197 -24.43 -11.10 3.52
CA PHE A 197 -24.12 -12.51 3.74
C PHE A 197 -25.20 -13.42 3.16
N TYR A 198 -26.49 -13.06 3.30
CA TYR A 198 -27.57 -13.80 2.65
C TYR A 198 -27.43 -13.80 1.13
N LYS A 199 -27.08 -12.66 0.52
CA LYS A 199 -26.85 -12.59 -0.93
C LYS A 199 -25.75 -13.52 -1.42
N LEU A 200 -24.69 -13.69 -0.63
CA LEU A 200 -23.64 -14.68 -0.91
C LEU A 200 -24.19 -16.12 -0.87
N LEU A 201 -25.05 -16.42 0.10
CA LEU A 201 -25.56 -17.76 0.34
C LEU A 201 -26.85 -18.12 -0.41
N GLU A 202 -27.49 -17.15 -1.06
CA GLU A 202 -28.80 -17.32 -1.72
C GLU A 202 -28.81 -18.51 -2.69
N LYS A 203 -27.75 -18.63 -3.51
CA LYS A 203 -27.59 -19.75 -4.44
C LYS A 203 -27.31 -21.08 -3.75
N VAL A 204 -26.48 -21.07 -2.71
CA VAL A 204 -26.19 -22.29 -1.92
C VAL A 204 -27.45 -22.79 -1.22
N ALA A 205 -28.26 -21.89 -0.66
CA ALA A 205 -29.51 -22.22 0.02
C ALA A 205 -30.58 -22.79 -0.91
N GLU A 206 -30.60 -22.36 -2.18
CA GLU A 206 -31.43 -22.94 -3.24
C GLU A 206 -30.92 -24.36 -3.58
N LEU A 207 -29.65 -24.46 -3.96
CA LEU A 207 -29.04 -25.70 -4.45
C LEU A 207 -28.92 -26.80 -3.39
N SER A 208 -28.82 -26.46 -2.10
CA SER A 208 -28.77 -27.44 -1.02
C SER A 208 -30.05 -28.28 -0.91
N LYS A 209 -31.19 -27.76 -1.39
CA LYS A 209 -32.49 -28.45 -1.34
C LYS A 209 -32.79 -29.21 -2.62
N VAL A 210 -32.51 -28.60 -3.77
CA VAL A 210 -32.89 -29.16 -5.08
C VAL A 210 -31.77 -29.96 -5.74
N GLY A 211 -30.52 -29.78 -5.30
CA GLY A 211 -29.34 -30.35 -5.92
C GLY A 211 -28.97 -29.67 -7.23
N TYR A 212 -27.73 -29.86 -7.66
CA TYR A 212 -27.21 -29.38 -8.94
C TYR A 212 -26.64 -30.55 -9.73
N LEU A 213 -27.21 -30.85 -10.89
CA LEU A 213 -26.68 -31.87 -11.78
C LEU A 213 -25.50 -31.30 -12.57
N HIS A 214 -24.30 -31.83 -12.34
CA HIS A 214 -23.07 -31.37 -12.97
C HIS A 214 -22.36 -32.51 -13.70
N GLU A 215 -21.78 -32.21 -14.86
CA GLU A 215 -20.95 -33.16 -15.61
C GLU A 215 -19.49 -32.96 -15.20
N CYS A 216 -18.93 -33.96 -14.52
CA CYS A 216 -17.57 -33.95 -13.99
C CYS A 216 -16.53 -34.14 -15.11
N TYR A 217 -15.25 -33.96 -14.79
CA TYR A 217 -14.14 -34.03 -15.77
C TYR A 217 -14.03 -35.38 -16.49
N ASP A 218 -14.56 -36.44 -15.88
CA ASP A 218 -14.59 -37.81 -16.39
C ASP A 218 -15.82 -38.10 -17.27
N ASN A 219 -16.62 -37.06 -17.59
CA ASN A 219 -17.90 -37.12 -18.30
C ASN A 219 -19.00 -37.89 -17.53
N ILE A 220 -18.86 -38.04 -16.21
CA ILE A 220 -19.91 -38.60 -15.35
C ILE A 220 -20.77 -37.47 -14.80
N ARG A 221 -22.10 -37.59 -14.94
CA ARG A 221 -23.05 -36.65 -14.34
C ARG A 221 -23.34 -37.01 -12.89
N GLN A 222 -23.11 -36.07 -11.99
CA GLN A 222 -23.32 -36.25 -10.55
C GLN A 222 -24.26 -35.17 -9.99
N TRP A 223 -25.09 -35.57 -9.03
CA TRP A 223 -25.88 -34.62 -8.24
C TRP A 223 -25.03 -34.06 -7.10
N LEU A 224 -24.88 -32.75 -7.06
CA LEU A 224 -24.13 -32.03 -6.04
C LEU A 224 -25.09 -31.29 -5.11
N PHE A 225 -24.91 -31.45 -3.80
CA PHE A 225 -25.68 -30.75 -2.77
C PHE A 225 -24.72 -29.93 -1.91
N PRO A 226 -24.57 -28.62 -2.16
CA PRO A 226 -23.67 -27.80 -1.37
C PRO A 226 -24.23 -27.63 0.05
N VAL A 227 -23.40 -27.89 1.06
CA VAL A 227 -23.75 -27.78 2.48
C VAL A 227 -22.64 -27.01 3.21
N ILE A 228 -23.03 -26.10 4.10
CA ILE A 228 -22.11 -25.39 4.99
C ILE A 228 -22.06 -26.17 6.30
N LEU A 229 -20.92 -26.80 6.59
CA LEU A 229 -20.75 -27.64 7.76
C LEU A 229 -20.20 -26.88 8.97
N ILE A 230 -19.34 -25.89 8.75
CA ILE A 230 -18.64 -25.17 9.83
C ILE A 230 -18.71 -23.67 9.54
N LEU A 231 -19.04 -22.91 10.58
CA LEU A 231 -18.86 -21.47 10.63
C LEU A 231 -17.81 -21.17 11.69
N SER A 232 -16.74 -20.51 11.28
CA SER A 232 -15.64 -20.09 12.16
C SER A 232 -15.56 -18.58 12.13
N ALA A 233 -15.59 -17.97 13.30
CA ALA A 233 -15.56 -16.53 13.51
C ALA A 233 -14.97 -16.26 14.89
N ASP A 234 -14.32 -15.12 15.07
CA ASP A 234 -13.94 -14.67 16.40
C ASP A 234 -15.16 -14.24 17.22
N TYR A 235 -14.98 -13.81 18.47
CA TYR A 235 -16.10 -13.49 19.34
C TYR A 235 -16.92 -12.29 18.83
N GLU A 236 -16.25 -11.24 18.37
CA GLU A 236 -16.86 -10.04 17.83
C GLU A 236 -17.69 -10.34 16.58
N GLU A 237 -17.15 -11.12 15.65
CA GLU A 237 -17.85 -11.59 14.46
C GLU A 237 -19.01 -12.52 14.82
N LEU A 238 -18.83 -13.45 15.76
CA LEU A 238 -19.92 -14.30 16.27
C LEU A 238 -21.06 -13.47 16.86
N CYS A 239 -20.77 -12.37 17.56
CA CYS A 239 -21.81 -11.46 18.05
C CYS A 239 -22.62 -10.85 16.90
N VAL A 240 -21.97 -10.48 15.79
CA VAL A 240 -22.66 -9.96 14.61
C VAL A 240 -23.53 -11.06 13.97
N MET A 241 -22.97 -12.25 13.80
CA MET A 241 -23.65 -13.40 13.20
C MET A 241 -24.89 -13.85 14.00
N THR A 242 -24.78 -13.85 15.32
CA THR A 242 -25.83 -14.31 16.24
C THR A 242 -26.67 -13.18 16.83
N LEU A 243 -26.39 -11.93 16.42
CA LEU A 243 -27.06 -10.70 16.87
C LEU A 243 -26.98 -10.43 18.38
N ILE A 244 -25.90 -10.85 19.04
CA ILE A 244 -25.69 -10.53 20.47
C ILE A 244 -25.19 -9.10 20.62
N GLN A 245 -25.63 -8.44 21.68
CA GLN A 245 -25.18 -7.11 22.09
C GLN A 245 -23.75 -7.06 22.66
N GLY A 246 -22.95 -8.11 22.47
CA GLY A 246 -21.58 -8.28 22.98
C GLY A 246 -21.47 -8.54 24.48
N MET A 247 -20.25 -8.37 25.00
CA MET A 247 -19.89 -8.77 26.38
C MET A 247 -20.66 -8.05 27.49
N LYS A 248 -21.21 -6.86 27.23
CA LYS A 248 -21.92 -6.08 28.25
C LYS A 248 -23.39 -6.45 28.41
N CYS A 249 -23.88 -7.41 27.63
CA CYS A 249 -25.25 -7.87 27.77
C CYS A 249 -25.38 -8.88 28.91
N LYS A 250 -26.62 -9.15 29.35
CA LYS A 250 -26.89 -10.07 30.46
C LYS A 250 -26.48 -11.51 30.15
N PHE A 251 -26.46 -11.89 28.87
CA PHE A 251 -26.22 -13.25 28.40
C PHE A 251 -25.23 -13.22 27.23
N PRO A 252 -23.92 -13.06 27.47
CA PRO A 252 -22.95 -12.71 26.43
C PRO A 252 -22.50 -13.87 25.54
N CYS A 253 -22.86 -15.12 25.85
CA CYS A 253 -22.50 -16.28 25.04
C CYS A 253 -23.36 -16.39 23.77
N PRO A 254 -22.77 -16.66 22.59
CA PRO A 254 -23.50 -16.89 21.33
C PRO A 254 -24.33 -18.16 21.28
N PHE A 255 -24.02 -19.13 22.13
CA PHE A 255 -24.60 -20.46 22.05
C PHE A 255 -25.66 -20.71 23.12
N CYS A 256 -25.48 -20.16 24.33
CA CYS A 256 -26.37 -20.43 25.46
C CYS A 256 -26.73 -19.16 26.24
N LEU A 257 -27.75 -19.28 27.09
CA LEU A 257 -28.24 -18.24 27.99
C LEU A 257 -27.49 -18.27 29.34
N VAL A 258 -26.16 -18.33 29.31
CA VAL A 258 -25.32 -18.18 30.51
C VAL A 258 -25.29 -16.71 30.95
N PRO A 259 -25.63 -16.40 32.22
CA PRO A 259 -25.49 -15.05 32.76
C PRO A 259 -24.04 -14.56 32.72
N LEU A 260 -23.84 -13.26 32.50
CA LEU A 260 -22.51 -12.62 32.50
C LEU A 260 -21.71 -12.96 33.77
N GLU A 261 -22.39 -13.00 34.93
CA GLU A 261 -21.80 -13.23 36.25
C GLU A 261 -21.38 -14.69 36.48
N GLU A 262 -21.88 -15.62 35.66
CA GLU A 262 -21.66 -17.06 35.79
C GLU A 262 -20.83 -17.65 34.64
N LEU A 263 -20.26 -16.82 33.77
CA LEU A 263 -19.42 -17.24 32.64
C LEU A 263 -18.21 -18.12 33.04
N TRP A 264 -17.70 -17.93 34.26
CA TRP A 264 -16.55 -18.67 34.77
C TRP A 264 -16.89 -20.12 35.17
N ASP A 265 -18.17 -20.45 35.36
CA ASP A 265 -18.62 -21.74 35.86
C ASP A 265 -18.98 -22.68 34.70
N LEU A 266 -17.97 -23.39 34.20
CA LEU A 266 -18.11 -24.33 33.08
C LEU A 266 -18.81 -25.64 33.46
N LEU A 267 -19.10 -25.87 34.75
CA LEU A 267 -19.79 -27.09 35.20
C LEU A 267 -21.31 -26.97 35.10
N LYS A 268 -21.82 -25.75 34.94
CA LYS A 268 -23.24 -25.49 34.78
C LYS A 268 -23.64 -25.53 33.32
N MET A 269 -24.76 -26.20 33.06
CA MET A 269 -25.39 -26.18 31.74
C MET A 269 -26.50 -25.13 31.72
N TYR A 270 -26.55 -24.37 30.63
CA TYR A 270 -27.55 -23.33 30.41
C TYR A 270 -28.38 -23.66 29.18
N GLU A 271 -29.59 -23.12 29.12
CA GLU A 271 -30.46 -23.28 27.97
C GLU A 271 -29.78 -22.74 26.69
N MET A 272 -29.82 -23.54 25.62
CA MET A 272 -29.25 -23.14 24.33
C MET A 272 -30.14 -22.09 23.65
N ARG A 273 -29.49 -21.15 22.96
CA ARG A 273 -30.17 -20.12 22.18
C ARG A 273 -30.81 -20.77 20.96
N THR A 274 -32.02 -20.34 20.63
CA THR A 274 -32.73 -20.82 19.44
C THR A 274 -33.18 -19.67 18.55
N THR A 275 -33.20 -19.92 17.24
CA THR A 275 -33.73 -18.97 16.25
C THR A 275 -35.19 -18.59 16.53
N LYS A 276 -35.97 -19.51 17.11
CA LYS A 276 -37.37 -19.28 17.47
C LYS A 276 -37.52 -18.22 18.56
N GLN A 277 -36.70 -18.27 19.61
CA GLN A 277 -36.69 -17.24 20.67
C GLN A 277 -36.42 -15.85 20.09
N HIS A 278 -35.48 -15.75 19.14
CA HIS A 278 -35.17 -14.49 18.45
C HIS A 278 -36.35 -13.99 17.61
N GLN A 279 -36.96 -14.86 16.81
CA GLN A 279 -38.11 -14.52 15.97
C GLN A 279 -39.31 -14.03 16.78
N GLU A 280 -39.64 -14.70 17.89
CA GLU A 280 -40.72 -14.28 18.79
C GLU A 280 -40.43 -12.91 19.42
N ALA A 281 -39.19 -12.67 19.86
CA ALA A 281 -38.79 -11.40 20.43
C ALA A 281 -38.81 -10.26 19.39
N LEU A 282 -38.42 -10.54 18.15
CA LEU A 282 -38.45 -9.59 17.05
C LEU A 282 -39.88 -9.27 16.62
N ALA A 283 -40.75 -10.28 16.49
CA ALA A 283 -42.17 -10.07 16.17
C ALA A 283 -42.87 -9.21 17.23
N LEU A 284 -42.56 -9.44 18.52
CA LEU A 284 -43.03 -8.58 19.61
C LEU A 284 -42.48 -7.15 19.51
N TYR A 285 -41.24 -6.97 19.06
CA TYR A 285 -40.62 -5.65 18.87
C TYR A 285 -41.30 -4.87 17.74
N GLU A 286 -41.62 -5.55 16.62
CA GLU A 286 -42.33 -4.97 15.48
C GLU A 286 -43.76 -4.55 15.86
N GLN A 287 -44.47 -5.36 16.66
CA GLN A 287 -45.81 -5.03 17.14
C GLN A 287 -45.80 -3.93 18.21
N LYS A 288 -44.89 -4.02 19.18
CA LYS A 288 -44.79 -3.09 20.31
C LYS A 288 -43.34 -2.93 20.75
N LYS A 289 -42.68 -1.89 20.22
CA LYS A 289 -41.26 -1.58 20.45
C LYS A 289 -40.82 -1.70 21.91
N SER A 290 -41.56 -1.11 22.87
CA SER A 290 -41.17 -1.14 24.29
C SER A 290 -41.21 -2.54 24.92
N ALA A 291 -42.19 -3.36 24.55
CA ALA A 291 -42.31 -4.73 25.06
C ALA A 291 -41.28 -5.66 24.43
N GLY A 292 -41.08 -5.56 23.11
CA GLY A 292 -40.06 -6.33 22.41
C GLY A 292 -38.63 -5.93 22.81
N GLU A 293 -38.36 -4.64 23.04
CA GLU A 293 -37.03 -4.19 23.48
C GLU A 293 -36.68 -4.75 24.85
N LYS A 294 -37.68 -4.83 25.75
CA LYS A 294 -37.50 -5.49 27.05
C LYS A 294 -37.17 -6.98 26.89
N LYS A 295 -37.85 -7.67 25.96
CA LYS A 295 -37.60 -9.10 25.69
C LYS A 295 -36.24 -9.34 25.03
N LEU A 296 -35.88 -8.52 24.04
CA LEU A 296 -34.58 -8.56 23.36
C LEU A 296 -33.42 -8.26 24.31
N LYS A 297 -33.53 -7.24 25.17
CA LYS A 297 -32.54 -6.96 26.23
C LYS A 297 -32.43 -8.10 27.24
N ALA A 298 -33.55 -8.75 27.58
CA ALA A 298 -33.54 -9.92 28.45
C ALA A 298 -32.83 -11.12 27.80
N LEU A 299 -32.77 -11.20 26.47
CA LEU A 299 -32.03 -12.22 25.73
C LEU A 299 -30.65 -11.76 25.27
N GLY A 300 -30.29 -10.48 25.46
CA GLY A 300 -29.04 -9.89 24.96
C GLY A 300 -28.97 -9.73 23.44
N LEU A 301 -30.10 -9.57 22.75
CA LEU A 301 -30.19 -9.61 21.27
C LEU A 301 -30.44 -8.23 20.63
N HIS A 302 -29.94 -8.01 19.41
CA HIS A 302 -30.25 -6.86 18.57
C HIS A 302 -31.61 -7.03 17.85
N PRO A 303 -32.40 -5.96 17.66
CA PRO A 303 -33.68 -6.00 16.93
C PRO A 303 -33.47 -6.06 15.41
N VAL A 304 -32.81 -7.11 14.92
CA VAL A 304 -32.45 -7.28 13.51
C VAL A 304 -32.91 -8.66 13.03
N LYS A 305 -33.31 -8.78 11.76
CA LYS A 305 -33.68 -10.06 11.17
C LYS A 305 -32.41 -10.87 10.86
N VAL A 306 -32.40 -12.15 11.23
CA VAL A 306 -31.29 -13.06 10.94
C VAL A 306 -31.36 -13.50 9.47
N GLY A 307 -30.31 -13.27 8.69
CA GLY A 307 -30.21 -13.71 7.28
C GLY A 307 -29.96 -15.22 7.11
N LEU A 308 -29.37 -15.86 8.13
CA LEU A 308 -28.92 -17.26 8.13
C LEU A 308 -30.06 -18.30 8.22
N GLN A 309 -31.31 -17.87 8.42
CA GLN A 309 -32.46 -18.73 8.73
C GLN A 309 -32.78 -19.77 7.65
N HIS A 310 -32.35 -19.55 6.41
CA HIS A 310 -32.67 -20.41 5.27
C HIS A 310 -31.52 -21.33 4.84
N ALA A 311 -30.30 -21.09 5.33
CA ALA A 311 -29.09 -21.72 4.82
C ALA A 311 -28.43 -22.71 5.79
N LEU A 312 -28.71 -22.61 7.10
CA LEU A 312 -28.08 -23.47 8.10
C LEU A 312 -29.13 -24.28 8.88
N GLN A 313 -29.19 -25.57 8.59
CA GLN A 313 -29.32 -26.55 9.66
C GLN A 313 -27.95 -26.59 10.33
N ILE A 314 -27.75 -25.80 11.39
CA ILE A 314 -26.57 -25.95 12.23
C ILE A 314 -26.71 -27.32 12.91
N TYR A 315 -26.08 -28.34 12.34
CA TYR A 315 -25.79 -29.56 13.08
C TYR A 315 -24.63 -29.24 14.00
N VAL A 316 -24.94 -28.92 15.26
CA VAL A 316 -23.94 -29.02 16.33
C VAL A 316 -23.69 -30.51 16.49
N TYR A 317 -22.53 -30.98 16.04
CA TYR A 317 -22.06 -32.30 16.42
C TYR A 317 -21.62 -32.20 17.88
N ASP A 318 -22.35 -32.90 18.75
CA ASP A 318 -21.94 -33.18 20.13
C ASP A 318 -20.63 -33.97 20.18
#